data_AF-A0A3N9PVS3-F1
#
_entry.id   AF-A0A3N9PVS3-F1
#
_cell.length_a   1.000
_cell.length_b   1.000
_cell.length_c   1.000
_cell.angle_alpha   90.00
_cell.angle_beta   90.00
_cell.angle_gamma   90.00
#
_symmetry.space_group_name_H-M   'P 1'
#
loop_
_entity.id
_entity.type
_entity.pdbx_description
1 polymer ?
#
loop_
_entity_poly.entity_id
_entity_poly.type
_entity_poly.pdbx_seq_one_letter_code
_entity_poly.pdbx_strand_id
1 'polypeptide(L)'
;MFFHARIGYELVDNVTVPYSNNELGIAPSRLVSDGRANPKGISYLYTSSDIDTAVSEVRPWKNALVSVATFELKQEVEIVDLTLSKIESPFQIVDLRRAIQLQQLLDAISMEFSKPVSPSDSGIDYIPTQYIAEFN
;
A
#
# COMPACT_ATOMS: atom_id res chain seq x y z
N MET A 1 -12.08 -1.13 8.55
CA MET A 1 -12.39 -1.45 7.14
C MET A 1 -11.27 -0.93 6.27
N PHE A 2 -10.99 -1.63 5.16
CA PHE A 2 -9.96 -1.26 4.20
C PHE A 2 -10.55 -1.27 2.79
N PHE A 3 -9.92 -0.55 1.87
CA PHE A 3 -10.40 -0.36 0.51
C PHE A 3 -9.32 -0.70 -0.51
N HIS A 4 -9.70 -1.34 -1.60
CA HIS A 4 -8.84 -1.56 -2.77
C HIS A 4 -9.62 -1.15 -4.02
N ALA A 5 -8.96 -0.43 -4.93
CA ALA A 5 -9.58 0.10 -6.13
C ALA A 5 -8.92 -0.50 -7.38
N ARG A 6 -9.69 -0.60 -8.46
CA ARG A 6 -9.19 -0.85 -9.80
C ARG A 6 -9.94 0.00 -10.81
N ILE A 7 -9.22 0.56 -11.79
CA ILE A 7 -9.86 1.25 -12.91
C ILE A 7 -10.57 0.21 -13.77
N GLY A 8 -11.85 0.46 -14.07
CA GLY A 8 -12.69 -0.39 -14.90
C GLY A 8 -13.94 -0.88 -14.20
N TYR A 9 -14.68 -1.72 -14.91
CA TYR A 9 -16.00 -2.24 -14.57
C TYR A 9 -16.30 -3.49 -15.40
N GLU A 10 -17.39 -4.18 -15.07
CA GLU A 10 -17.96 -5.28 -15.86
C GLU A 10 -19.29 -4.86 -16.49
N LEU A 11 -19.67 -5.53 -17.59
CA LEU A 11 -20.98 -5.40 -18.20
C LEU A 11 -21.77 -6.68 -17.93
N VAL A 12 -22.87 -6.56 -17.18
CA VAL A 12 -23.82 -7.64 -16.92
C VAL A 12 -25.16 -7.20 -17.48
N ASP A 13 -25.68 -7.95 -18.47
CA ASP A 13 -26.93 -7.61 -19.16
C ASP A 13 -26.98 -6.16 -19.72
N ASN A 14 -25.86 -5.69 -20.28
CA ASN A 14 -25.64 -4.31 -20.75
C ASN A 14 -25.69 -3.22 -19.66
N VAL A 15 -25.69 -3.60 -18.38
CA VAL A 15 -25.58 -2.68 -17.25
C VAL A 15 -24.13 -2.64 -16.78
N THR A 16 -23.63 -1.43 -16.54
CA THR A 16 -22.31 -1.23 -15.94
C THR A 16 -22.37 -1.54 -14.46
N VAL A 17 -21.56 -2.50 -14.02
CA VAL A 17 -21.43 -2.90 -12.62
C VAL A 17 -19.96 -2.93 -12.20
N PRO A 18 -19.63 -2.76 -10.92
CA PRO A 18 -18.27 -2.90 -10.45
C PRO A 18 -17.70 -4.29 -10.77
N TYR A 19 -16.38 -4.38 -10.88
CA TYR A 19 -15.67 -5.67 -10.95
C TYR A 19 -16.10 -6.62 -9.82
N SER A 20 -16.15 -7.91 -10.14
CA SER A 20 -16.44 -8.95 -9.16
C SER A 20 -15.34 -9.05 -8.09
N ASN A 21 -15.64 -9.71 -6.97
CA ASN A 21 -14.68 -9.89 -5.87
C ASN A 21 -13.38 -10.60 -6.30
N ASN A 22 -13.47 -11.49 -7.29
CA ASN A 22 -12.29 -12.18 -7.83
C ASN A 22 -11.36 -11.22 -8.58
N GLU A 23 -11.95 -10.27 -9.31
CA GLU A 23 -11.22 -9.24 -10.04
C GLU A 23 -10.71 -8.14 -9.09
N LEU A 24 -11.42 -7.81 -8.01
CA LEU A 24 -10.98 -6.81 -7.03
C LEU A 24 -10.05 -7.37 -5.94
N GLY A 25 -9.78 -8.67 -5.96
CA GLY A 25 -8.89 -9.33 -5.01
C GLY A 25 -7.40 -9.23 -5.39
N ILE A 26 -6.64 -10.13 -4.79
CA ILE A 26 -5.20 -10.30 -5.06
C ILE A 26 -5.00 -10.78 -6.50
N ALA A 27 -4.08 -10.16 -7.23
CA ALA A 27 -3.74 -10.61 -8.58
C ALA A 27 -3.06 -12.00 -8.55
N PRO A 28 -3.38 -12.89 -9.51
CA PRO A 28 -2.68 -14.17 -9.66
C PRO A 28 -1.17 -13.95 -9.79
N SER A 29 -0.34 -14.76 -9.12
CA SER A 29 1.13 -14.59 -9.05
C SER A 29 1.80 -14.39 -10.42
N ARG A 30 1.32 -15.07 -11.46
CA ARG A 30 1.82 -14.94 -12.85
C ARG A 30 1.63 -13.55 -13.47
N LEU A 31 0.73 -12.73 -12.92
CA LEU A 31 0.39 -11.38 -13.39
C LEU A 31 0.92 -10.28 -12.46
N VAL A 32 1.54 -10.66 -11.34
CA VAL A 32 2.03 -9.70 -10.33
C VAL A 32 3.34 -9.09 -10.78
N SER A 33 3.32 -7.78 -10.96
CA SER A 33 4.53 -6.96 -11.05
C SER A 33 5.16 -6.78 -9.67
N ASP A 34 6.42 -6.39 -9.67
CA ASP A 34 7.05 -5.79 -8.49
C ASP A 34 6.26 -4.56 -8.03
N GLY A 35 6.23 -4.37 -6.71
CA GLY A 35 5.70 -3.18 -6.06
C GLY A 35 6.60 -2.75 -4.92
N ARG A 36 6.19 -1.69 -4.21
CA ARG A 36 6.99 -1.09 -3.12
C ARG A 36 7.37 -2.11 -2.05
N ALA A 37 6.41 -2.95 -1.63
CA ALA A 37 6.61 -3.98 -0.62
C ALA A 37 6.85 -5.37 -1.21
N ASN A 38 6.20 -5.70 -2.33
CA ASN A 38 6.17 -7.06 -2.86
C ASN A 38 7.21 -7.29 -3.97
N PRO A 39 8.04 -8.35 -3.88
CA PRO A 39 8.88 -8.79 -4.99
C PRO A 39 8.05 -9.25 -6.19
N LYS A 40 8.66 -9.25 -7.37
CA LYS A 40 8.05 -9.79 -8.59
C LYS A 40 7.66 -11.26 -8.40
N GLY A 41 6.42 -11.59 -8.72
CA GLY A 41 5.88 -12.96 -8.61
C GLY A 41 5.32 -13.34 -7.23
N ILE A 42 5.43 -12.46 -6.21
CA ILE A 42 4.80 -12.65 -4.89
C ILE A 42 3.61 -11.70 -4.77
N SER A 43 2.40 -12.27 -4.66
CA SER A 43 1.17 -11.50 -4.64
C SER A 43 0.88 -10.90 -3.26
N TYR A 44 0.80 -9.58 -3.19
CA TYR A 44 0.36 -8.84 -2.00
C TYR A 44 -0.98 -8.13 -2.29
N LEU A 45 -1.79 -7.91 -1.25
CA LEU A 45 -2.97 -7.05 -1.35
C LEU A 45 -2.64 -5.66 -0.80
N TYR A 46 -2.62 -4.65 -1.68
CA TYR A 46 -2.53 -3.26 -1.25
C TYR A 46 -3.91 -2.73 -0.94
N THR A 47 -4.07 -2.16 0.25
CA THR A 47 -5.33 -1.55 0.67
C THR A 47 -5.06 -0.22 1.36
N SER A 48 -6.09 0.63 1.39
CA SER A 48 -6.09 1.90 2.11
C SER A 48 -7.14 1.87 3.22
N SER A 49 -6.92 2.62 4.29
CA SER A 49 -7.95 2.89 5.32
C SER A 49 -8.98 3.93 4.87
N ASP A 50 -8.72 4.62 3.76
CA ASP A 50 -9.56 5.67 3.18
C ASP A 50 -9.87 5.40 1.70
N ILE A 51 -11.13 5.59 1.32
CA ILE A 51 -11.64 5.28 -0.02
C ILE A 51 -11.07 6.21 -1.08
N ASP A 52 -10.97 7.51 -0.80
CA ASP A 52 -10.46 8.51 -1.74
C ASP A 52 -8.99 8.24 -2.05
N THR A 53 -8.23 7.84 -1.02
CA THR A 53 -6.84 7.40 -1.14
C THR A 53 -6.73 6.16 -2.03
N ALA A 54 -7.57 5.13 -1.83
CA ALA A 54 -7.57 3.94 -2.69
C ALA A 54 -7.83 4.28 -4.16
N VAL A 55 -8.77 5.18 -4.43
CA VAL A 55 -9.06 5.66 -5.79
C VAL A 55 -7.90 6.50 -6.34
N SER A 56 -7.24 7.31 -5.52
CA SER A 56 -6.11 8.13 -5.96
C SER A 56 -4.88 7.31 -6.36
N GLU A 57 -4.61 6.20 -5.68
CA GLU A 57 -3.46 5.32 -5.95
C GLU A 57 -3.52 4.69 -7.34
N VAL A 58 -4.72 4.38 -7.85
CA VAL A 58 -4.86 3.85 -9.21
C VAL A 58 -4.74 4.91 -10.32
N ARG A 59 -4.66 6.21 -9.95
CA ARG A 59 -4.45 7.35 -10.86
C ARG A 59 -5.42 7.37 -12.05
N PRO A 60 -6.74 7.40 -11.81
CA PRO A 60 -7.73 7.38 -12.89
C PRO A 60 -7.63 8.64 -13.75
N TRP A 61 -7.81 8.49 -15.06
CA TRP A 61 -8.02 9.64 -15.96
C TRP A 61 -9.44 10.20 -15.80
N LYS A 62 -9.68 11.41 -16.33
CA LYS A 62 -11.01 12.03 -16.26
C LYS A 62 -12.09 11.11 -16.83
N ASN A 63 -13.20 10.97 -16.11
CA ASN A 63 -14.35 10.11 -16.44
C ASN A 63 -14.05 8.60 -16.46
N ALA A 64 -12.88 8.15 -16.00
CA ALA A 64 -12.65 6.72 -15.77
C ALA A 64 -13.58 6.23 -14.66
N LEU A 65 -14.26 5.10 -14.90
CA LEU A 65 -14.99 4.40 -13.86
C LEU A 65 -14.02 3.56 -13.04
N VAL A 66 -14.23 3.55 -11.73
CA VAL A 66 -13.37 2.84 -10.77
C VAL A 66 -14.25 1.91 -9.95
N SER A 67 -13.86 0.64 -9.91
CA SER A 67 -14.47 -0.35 -9.04
C SER A 67 -13.71 -0.38 -7.71
N VAL A 68 -14.43 -0.36 -6.60
CA VAL A 68 -13.84 -0.36 -5.24
C VAL A 68 -14.41 -1.54 -4.46
N ALA A 69 -13.53 -2.32 -3.85
CA ALA A 69 -13.89 -3.37 -2.91
C ALA A 69 -13.59 -2.93 -1.48
N THR A 70 -14.44 -3.39 -0.55
CA THR A 70 -14.26 -3.21 0.89
C THR A 70 -13.78 -4.52 1.50
N PHE A 71 -12.77 -4.41 2.35
CA PHE A 71 -12.16 -5.50 3.09
C PHE A 71 -12.32 -5.28 4.58
N GLU A 72 -12.58 -6.38 5.29
CA GLU A 72 -12.64 -6.43 6.73
C GLU A 72 -11.67 -7.48 7.24
N LEU A 73 -10.98 -7.15 8.33
CA LEU A 73 -10.09 -8.08 9.00
C LEU A 73 -10.94 -9.15 9.69
N LYS A 74 -10.59 -10.41 9.46
CA LYS A 74 -11.28 -11.55 10.11
C LYS A 74 -10.76 -11.83 11.52
N GLN A 75 -9.65 -11.21 11.89
CA GLN A 75 -8.96 -11.34 13.17
C GLN A 75 -8.12 -10.10 13.42
N GLU A 76 -7.73 -9.88 14.67
CA GLU A 76 -6.74 -8.85 15.00
C GLU A 76 -5.39 -9.18 14.34
N VAL A 77 -4.72 -8.15 13.86
CA VAL A 77 -3.40 -8.25 13.21
C VAL A 77 -2.46 -7.24 13.84
N GLU A 78 -1.20 -7.59 13.95
CA GLU A 78 -0.14 -6.66 14.33
C GLU A 78 0.36 -5.95 13.06
N ILE A 79 0.41 -4.62 13.11
CA ILE A 79 0.82 -3.79 11.98
C ILE A 79 1.94 -2.87 12.45
N VAL A 80 2.99 -2.77 11.64
CA VAL A 80 4.03 -1.75 11.83
C VAL A 80 3.53 -0.44 11.24
N ASP A 81 3.35 0.57 12.10
CA ASP A 81 2.98 1.92 11.67
C ASP A 81 4.24 2.76 11.41
N LEU A 82 4.53 3.00 10.12
CA LEU A 82 5.65 3.83 9.67
C LEU A 82 5.30 5.33 9.60
N THR A 83 4.10 5.73 10.02
CA THR A 83 3.62 7.12 10.03
C THR A 83 3.64 7.74 11.42
N LEU A 84 3.60 6.91 12.46
CA LEU A 84 3.64 7.32 13.87
C LEU A 84 5.08 7.53 14.31
N SER A 85 5.54 8.74 14.06
CA SER A 85 6.94 9.07 14.27
C SER A 85 7.05 10.47 14.93
N LYS A 86 6.32 10.70 16.02
CA LYS A 86 6.47 11.94 16.80
C LYS A 86 6.81 11.67 18.24
N ILE A 87 8.00 12.10 18.63
CA ILE A 87 8.36 12.32 20.03
C ILE A 87 7.50 13.47 20.55
N GLU A 88 6.44 13.16 21.30
CA GLU A 88 5.52 14.15 21.86
C GLU A 88 6.20 15.03 22.92
N SER A 89 7.09 14.43 23.72
CA SER A 89 7.85 15.15 24.74
C SER A 89 9.23 14.52 24.95
N PRO A 90 10.33 15.29 24.82
CA PRO A 90 11.67 14.78 25.08
C PRO A 90 11.91 14.45 26.57
N PHE A 91 11.07 14.98 27.47
CA PHE A 91 11.23 14.82 28.92
C PHE A 91 10.61 13.54 29.47
N GLN A 92 9.84 12.81 28.65
CA GLN A 92 9.23 11.53 29.02
C GLN A 92 10.01 10.32 28.50
N ILE A 93 11.17 10.56 27.85
CA ILE A 93 11.97 9.52 27.20
C ILE A 93 13.25 9.26 28.00
N VAL A 94 13.45 7.99 28.38
CA VAL A 94 14.63 7.55 29.15
C VAL A 94 15.93 7.67 28.33
N ASP A 95 15.88 7.31 27.04
CA ASP A 95 17.01 7.45 26.10
C ASP A 95 16.59 8.29 24.89
N LEU A 96 16.64 9.61 25.06
CA LEU A 96 16.23 10.57 24.03
C LEU A 96 17.05 10.44 22.75
N ARG A 97 18.35 10.13 22.86
CA ARG A 97 19.22 9.99 21.68
C ARG A 97 18.77 8.80 20.83
N ARG A 98 18.55 7.65 21.44
CA ARG A 98 18.08 6.46 20.73
C ARG A 98 16.69 6.69 20.12
N ALA A 99 15.78 7.34 20.84
CA ALA A 99 14.47 7.67 20.31
C ALA A 99 14.56 8.54 19.05
N ILE A 100 15.40 9.58 19.05
CA ILE A 100 15.63 10.45 17.88
C ILE A 100 16.25 9.65 16.71
N GLN A 101 17.17 8.74 16.98
CA GLN A 101 17.79 7.92 15.92
C GLN A 101 16.80 6.95 15.28
N LEU A 102 15.98 6.27 16.09
CA LEU A 102 14.91 5.39 15.59
C LEU A 102 13.87 6.18 14.80
N GLN A 103 13.50 7.35 15.30
CA GLN A 103 12.61 8.28 14.64
C GLN A 103 13.10 8.65 13.23
N GLN A 104 14.36 9.09 13.11
CA GLN A 104 14.96 9.42 11.82
C GLN A 104 15.01 8.22 10.86
N LEU A 105 15.24 7.01 11.38
CA LEU A 105 15.22 5.79 10.58
C LEU A 105 13.82 5.49 10.05
N LEU A 106 12.79 5.57 10.90
CA LEU A 106 11.40 5.34 10.50
C LEU A 106 10.94 6.37 9.47
N ASP A 107 11.30 7.64 9.65
CA ASP A 107 11.02 8.70 8.67
C ASP A 107 11.68 8.42 7.32
N ALA A 108 12.94 7.96 7.33
CA ALA A 108 13.65 7.60 6.11
C ALA A 108 12.96 6.42 5.40
N ILE A 109 12.60 5.37 6.13
CA ILE A 109 11.88 4.20 5.58
C ILE A 109 10.53 4.64 5.00
N SER A 110 9.75 5.41 5.77
CA SER A 110 8.45 5.94 5.35
C SER A 110 8.56 6.78 4.08
N MET A 111 9.62 7.60 3.97
CA MET A 111 9.91 8.37 2.77
C MET A 111 10.22 7.47 1.57
N GLU A 112 11.04 6.42 1.72
CA GLU A 112 11.30 5.47 0.64
C GLU A 112 10.01 4.77 0.17
N PHE A 113 9.15 4.33 1.09
CA PHE A 113 7.83 3.75 0.74
C PHE A 113 6.90 4.76 0.06
N SER A 114 7.09 6.06 0.26
CA SER A 114 6.21 7.10 -0.30
C SER A 114 6.70 7.68 -1.64
N LYS A 115 7.99 7.53 -1.98
CA LYS A 115 8.58 8.14 -3.19
C LYS A 115 7.86 7.71 -4.47
N PRO A 116 7.46 8.60 -5.37
CA PRO A 116 6.96 8.19 -6.67
C PRO A 116 8.09 7.57 -7.49
N VAL A 117 7.89 6.35 -7.96
CA VAL A 117 8.87 5.63 -8.79
C VAL A 117 8.36 5.57 -10.23
N SER A 118 9.26 5.80 -11.19
CA SER A 118 8.94 5.67 -12.61
C SER A 118 8.68 4.20 -12.94
N PRO A 119 7.62 3.87 -13.70
CA PRO A 119 7.38 2.49 -14.14
C PRO A 119 8.55 1.87 -14.93
N SER A 120 9.43 2.69 -15.52
CA SER A 120 10.64 2.23 -16.23
C SER A 120 11.75 1.73 -15.30
N ASP A 121 11.82 2.26 -14.07
CA ASP A 121 12.95 2.08 -13.15
C ASP A 121 12.55 1.32 -11.88
N SER A 122 11.27 0.91 -11.79
CA SER A 122 10.65 0.35 -10.58
C SER A 122 11.36 -0.89 -10.01
N GLY A 123 11.91 -1.73 -10.89
CA GLY A 123 12.51 -3.00 -10.49
C GLY A 123 13.72 -2.88 -9.58
N ILE A 124 14.52 -1.80 -9.72
CA ILE A 124 15.72 -1.58 -8.88
C ILE A 124 15.36 -0.73 -7.66
N ASP A 125 14.55 0.31 -7.87
CA ASP A 125 14.21 1.29 -6.83
C ASP A 125 13.35 0.68 -5.70
N TYR A 126 12.61 -0.40 -5.96
CA TYR A 126 11.83 -1.10 -4.92
C TYR A 126 12.61 -2.15 -4.13
N ILE A 127 13.82 -2.54 -4.56
CA ILE A 127 14.58 -3.58 -3.85
C ILE A 127 14.82 -3.26 -2.36
N PRO A 128 15.19 -2.02 -1.97
CA PRO A 128 15.40 -1.70 -0.56
C PRO A 128 14.12 -1.85 0.29
N THR A 129 12.99 -1.35 -0.19
CA THR A 129 11.71 -1.41 0.54
C THR A 129 11.13 -2.82 0.58
N GLN A 130 11.32 -3.61 -0.48
CA GLN A 130 10.97 -5.04 -0.49
C GLN A 130 11.80 -5.84 0.51
N TYR A 131 13.10 -5.57 0.61
CA TYR A 131 13.97 -6.23 1.58
C TYR A 131 13.53 -5.97 3.02
N ILE A 132 13.14 -4.72 3.32
CA ILE A 132 12.59 -4.35 4.63
C ILE A 132 11.26 -5.07 4.89
N ALA A 133 10.39 -5.16 3.88
CA ALA A 133 9.08 -5.80 4.02
C ALA A 133 9.17 -7.31 4.29
N GLU A 134 10.20 -7.98 3.79
CA GLU A 134 10.46 -9.42 3.98
C GLU A 134 11.40 -9.71 5.17
N PHE A 135 11.85 -8.67 5.89
CA PHE A 135 12.76 -8.82 7.02
C PHE A 135 12.03 -9.43 8.22
N ASN A 136 12.27 -10.72 8.45
CA ASN A 136 11.78 -11.49 9.60
C ASN A 136 12.93 -11.84 10.56
#